data_AF-A0A520UMX9-F1
#
_entry.id   AF-A0A520UMX9-F1
#
_cell.length_a   1.000
_cell.length_b   1.000
_cell.length_c   1.000
_cell.angle_alpha   90.00
_cell.angle_beta   90.00
_cell.angle_gamma   90.00
#
_symmetry.space_group_name_H-M   'P 1'
#
loop_
_entity.id
_entity.type
_entity.pdbx_description
1 polymer ?
#
loop_
_entity_poly.entity_id
_entity_poly.type
_entity_poly.pdbx_seq_one_letter_code
_entity_poly.pdbx_strand_id
1 'polypeptide(L)' 'KEEARNQFGFLMNAFKYGAPPHGGIAFGFDRLVAVMNNDESIRDYIAFPKNNSGKDVMIDSPSSIDKSQLDELNIKLK' A
#
# COMPACT_ATOMS: atom_id res chain seq x y z
N LYS A 1 13.91 -13.05 -19.80
CA LYS A 1 13.21 -14.29 -19.38
C LYS A 1 13.35 -14.54 -17.88
N GLU A 2 14.55 -14.35 -17.32
CA GLU A 2 14.82 -14.55 -15.89
C GLU A 2 14.13 -13.50 -14.99
N GLU A 3 14.21 -12.22 -15.36
CA GLU A 3 13.58 -11.11 -14.61
C GLU A 3 12.06 -11.26 -14.46
N ALA A 4 11.36 -11.58 -15.55
CA ALA A 4 9.93 -11.86 -15.52
C ALA A 4 9.58 -13.07 -14.63
N ARG A 5 10.48 -14.06 -14.54
CA ARG A 5 10.29 -15.23 -13.66
C ARG A 5 10.53 -14.88 -12.20
N ASN A 6 11.46 -13.97 -11.90
CA ASN A 6 11.71 -13.48 -10.55
C ASN A 6 10.56 -12.60 -10.03
N GLN A 7 9.96 -11.76 -10.88
CA GLN A 7 8.86 -10.88 -10.49
C GLN A 7 7.49 -11.58 -10.50
N PHE A 8 7.22 -12.45 -11.49
CA PHE A 8 5.87 -13.01 -11.74
C PHE A 8 5.84 -14.54 -11.83
N GLY A 9 6.91 -15.24 -11.45
CA GLY A 9 7.02 -16.69 -11.60
C GLY A 9 5.92 -17.47 -10.89
N PHE A 10 5.52 -17.04 -9.69
CA PHE A 10 4.44 -17.69 -8.94
C PHE A 10 3.10 -17.63 -9.71
N LEU A 11 2.77 -16.46 -10.26
CA LEU A 11 1.53 -16.21 -10.99
C LEU A 11 1.51 -16.99 -12.31
N MET A 12 2.60 -16.92 -13.07
CA MET A 12 2.73 -17.68 -14.33
C MET A 12 2.66 -19.19 -14.10
N ASN A 13 3.17 -19.69 -12.98
CA ASN A 13 3.05 -21.11 -12.64
C ASN A 13 1.60 -21.47 -12.29
N ALA A 14 0.89 -20.62 -11.54
CA ALA A 14 -0.53 -20.85 -11.24
C ALA A 14 -1.39 -20.97 -12.52
N PHE A 15 -1.12 -20.14 -13.54
CA PHE A 15 -1.83 -20.21 -14.82
C PHE A 15 -1.68 -21.56 -15.56
N LYS A 16 -0.58 -22.30 -15.34
CA LYS A 16 -0.36 -23.62 -15.96
C LYS A 16 -1.29 -24.72 -15.42
N TYR A 17 -1.88 -24.51 -14.25
CA TYR A 17 -2.80 -25.47 -13.63
C TYR A 17 -4.27 -25.21 -13.99
N GLY A 18 -4.53 -24.41 -15.03
CA GLY A 18 -5.89 -24.18 -15.54
C GLY A 18 -6.61 -23.04 -14.83
N ALA A 19 -5.96 -21.87 -14.72
CA ALA A 19 -6.66 -20.68 -14.26
C ALA A 19 -7.80 -20.32 -15.23
N PRO A 20 -9.03 -20.07 -14.76
CA PRO A 20 -10.15 -19.72 -15.62
C PRO A 20 -9.98 -18.31 -16.22
N PRO A 21 -10.72 -17.95 -17.28
CA PRO A 21 -10.88 -16.55 -17.67
C PRO A 21 -11.45 -15.76 -16.48
N HIS A 22 -10.75 -14.71 -16.05
CA HIS A 22 -11.15 -13.88 -14.92
C HIS A 22 -10.84 -12.41 -15.19
N GLY A 23 -11.63 -11.54 -14.57
CA GLY A 23 -11.48 -10.09 -14.65
C GLY A 23 -12.19 -9.44 -13.47
N GLY A 24 -11.78 -8.24 -13.11
CA GLY A 24 -12.35 -7.49 -12.00
C GLY A 24 -12.09 -6.00 -12.14
N ILE A 25 -12.65 -5.23 -11.22
CA ILE A 25 -12.48 -3.78 -11.14
C ILE A 25 -12.30 -3.37 -9.67
N ALA A 26 -11.51 -2.33 -9.45
CA ALA A 26 -11.33 -1.71 -8.13
C ALA A 26 -11.71 -0.23 -8.22
N PHE A 27 -12.46 0.24 -7.22
CA PHE A 27 -12.81 1.65 -7.08
C PHE A 27 -11.90 2.31 -6.03
N GLY A 28 -11.45 3.53 -6.31
CA GLY A 28 -10.86 4.38 -5.27
C GLY A 28 -11.96 4.85 -4.33
N PHE A 29 -12.17 4.12 -3.22
CA PHE A 29 -13.32 4.33 -2.33
C PHE A 29 -13.33 5.73 -1.71
N ASP A 30 -12.20 6.22 -1.21
CA ASP A 30 -12.12 7.56 -0.59
C ASP A 30 -12.49 8.66 -1.60
N ARG A 31 -12.04 8.48 -2.86
CA ARG A 31 -12.37 9.38 -3.96
C ARG A 31 -13.85 9.29 -4.34
N LEU A 32 -14.41 8.08 -4.36
CA LEU A 32 -15.83 7.86 -4.66
C LEU A 32 -16.71 8.62 -3.64
N VAL A 33 -16.40 8.51 -2.36
CA VAL A 33 -17.13 9.20 -1.29
C VAL A 33 -16.96 10.73 -1.39
N ALA A 34 -15.75 11.23 -1.64
CA ALA A 34 -15.52 12.66 -1.82
C ALA A 34 -16.34 13.24 -3.00
N VAL A 35 -16.35 12.54 -4.15
CA VAL A 35 -17.14 12.95 -5.33
C VAL A 35 -18.65 12.91 -5.06
N MET A 36 -19.14 11.93 -4.29
CA MET A 36 -20.55 11.88 -3.88
C MET A 36 -20.98 13.13 -3.09
N ASN A 37 -20.05 13.77 -2.42
CA ASN A 37 -20.25 15.01 -1.67
C ASN A 37 -19.75 16.27 -2.41
N ASN A 38 -19.42 16.16 -3.69
CA ASN A 38 -18.89 17.25 -4.51
C ASN A 38 -17.62 17.91 -3.92
N ASP A 39 -16.76 17.09 -3.30
CA ASP A 39 -15.49 17.48 -2.70
C ASP A 39 -14.29 16.93 -3.50
N GLU A 40 -13.22 17.72 -3.57
CA GLU A 40 -11.97 17.36 -4.24
C GLU A 40 -10.95 16.74 -3.27
N SER A 41 -11.11 16.94 -1.96
CA SER A 41 -10.25 16.40 -0.93
C SER A 41 -10.80 15.07 -0.40
N ILE A 42 -9.95 14.04 -0.37
CA ILE A 42 -10.28 12.78 0.34
C ILE A 42 -9.97 12.86 1.83
N ARG A 43 -9.23 13.89 2.27
CA ARG A 43 -8.71 13.97 3.64
C ARG A 43 -9.82 14.08 4.67
N ASP A 44 -10.93 14.72 4.31
CA ASP A 44 -12.08 14.94 5.18
C ASP A 44 -12.97 13.68 5.31
N TYR A 45 -12.69 12.65 4.50
CA TYR A 45 -13.36 11.35 4.52
C TYR A 45 -12.52 10.25 5.18
N ILE A 46 -11.30 10.59 5.62
CA ILE A 46 -10.39 9.70 6.32
C ILE A 46 -10.24 10.23 7.74
N ALA A 47 -10.64 9.43 8.75
CA ALA A 47 -10.67 9.89 10.15
C ALA A 47 -9.30 10.39 10.67
N PHE A 48 -8.20 9.76 10.23
CA PHE A 48 -6.82 10.10 10.62
C PHE A 48 -5.93 10.30 9.38
N PRO A 49 -6.11 11.42 8.66
CA PRO A 49 -5.41 11.65 7.40
C PRO A 49 -3.94 11.98 7.67
N LYS A 50 -3.08 11.63 6.72
CA LYS A 50 -1.66 12.01 6.74
C LYS A 50 -1.47 13.37 6.07
N ASN A 51 -0.40 14.07 6.43
CA ASN A 51 0.01 15.29 5.73
C ASN A 51 0.73 14.98 4.40
N ASN A 52 1.12 16.01 3.66
CA ASN A 52 1.79 15.88 2.36
C ASN A 52 3.16 15.16 2.43
N SER A 53 3.74 15.02 3.62
CA SER A 53 4.98 14.28 3.87
C SER A 53 4.72 12.85 4.36
N GLY A 54 3.47 12.38 4.33
CA GLY A 54 3.07 11.06 4.83
C GLY A 54 3.09 10.94 6.35
N LYS A 55 3.21 12.06 7.09
CA LYS A 55 3.24 12.05 8.56
C LYS A 55 1.84 12.13 9.15
N ASP A 56 1.63 11.39 10.22
CA ASP A 56 0.52 11.57 11.13
C ASP A 56 0.91 12.62 12.18
N VAL A 57 0.28 13.78 12.12
CA VAL A 57 0.55 14.89 13.04
C VAL A 57 -0.10 14.70 14.41
N MET A 58 -1.08 13.80 14.54
CA MET A 58 -1.80 13.57 15.79
C MET A 58 -0.98 12.70 16.75
N ILE A 59 -0.33 11.67 16.22
CA ILE A 59 0.46 10.71 17.01
C ILE A 59 1.98 10.82 16.78
N ASP A 60 2.41 11.81 16.00
CA ASP A 60 3.82 12.02 15.62
C ASP A 60 4.47 10.78 15.00
N SER A 61 3.90 10.30 13.90
CA SER A 61 4.36 9.11 13.16
C SER A 61 4.71 9.46 11.70
N PRO A 62 5.74 8.86 11.08
CA PRO A 62 6.65 7.85 11.63
C PRO A 62 7.63 8.45 12.66
N SER A 63 8.10 7.60 13.56
CA SER A 63 9.08 7.93 14.60
C SER A 63 10.26 6.95 14.57
N SER A 64 11.36 7.32 15.24
CA SER A 64 12.51 6.43 15.40
C SER A 64 12.18 5.26 16.34
N ILE A 65 12.72 4.08 16.02
CA ILE A 65 12.64 2.89 16.88
C ILE A 65 13.97 2.60 17.56
N ASP A 66 13.96 1.74 18.57
CA ASP A 66 15.16 1.36 19.29
C ASP A 66 16.12 0.55 18.41
N LYS A 67 17.41 0.71 18.68
CA LYS A 67 18.45 -0.02 17.95
C LYS A 67 18.33 -1.54 18.14
N SER A 68 17.90 -1.99 19.31
CA SER A 68 17.67 -3.42 19.58
C SER A 68 16.65 -4.03 18.62
N GLN A 69 15.61 -3.29 18.24
CA GLN A 69 14.58 -3.73 17.29
C GLN A 69 15.13 -3.80 15.86
N LEU A 70 16.00 -2.85 15.49
CA LEU A 70 16.70 -2.88 14.20
C LEU A 70 17.66 -4.07 14.11
N ASP A 71 18.41 -4.33 15.18
CA ASP A 71 19.36 -5.44 15.26
C ASP A 71 18.62 -6.80 15.20
N GLU A 72 17.49 -6.94 15.91
CA GLU A 72 16.62 -8.12 15.86
C GLU A 72 16.11 -8.40 14.44
N LEU A 73 15.70 -7.36 13.71
CA LEU A 73 15.21 -7.47 12.34
C LEU A 73 16.33 -7.55 11.28
N ASN A 74 17.60 -7.48 11.68
CA ASN A 74 18.76 -7.41 10.79
C ASN A 74 18.67 -6.24 9.78
N ILE A 75 18.15 -5.09 10.22
CA ILE A 75 17.99 -3.87 9.42
C ILE A 75 19.02 -2.83 9.85
N LYS A 76 19.71 -2.21 8.88
CA LYS A 76 20.63 -1.09 9.13
C LYS A 76 20.15 0.15 8.40
N LEU A 77 19.94 1.24 9.14
CA LEU A 77 19.70 2.56 8.56
C LEU A 77 21.00 3.10 7.92
N LYS A 78 20.88 3.72 6.75
CA LYS A 78 22.02 4.27 5.98
C LYS A 78 22.45 5.63 6.49
#